data_AF-A0A6N0HTM3-F1
#
_entry.id   AF-A0A6N0HTM3-F1
#
_cell.length_a   1.000
_cell.length_b   1.000
_cell.length_c   1.000
_cell.angle_alpha   90.00
_cell.angle_beta   90.00
_cell.angle_gamma   90.00
#
_symmetry.space_group_name_H-M   'P 1'
#
loop_
_entity.id
_entity.type
_entity.pdbx_description
1 polymer ?
#
loop_
_entity_poly.entity_id
_entity_poly.type
_entity_poly.pdbx_seq_one_letter_code
_entity_poly.pdbx_strand_id
1 'polypeptide(L)'
;MKATPRLRMLSNNGNMILNATIAGRGISLLPTFECHAAISSGELVPIMLDHSIIQLNLYALYLSRRHLPVRVRTFIDFIAEQLSGTPPWDQELGEYLPK
;
A
#
# COMPACT_ATOMS: atom_id res chain seq x y z
N MET A 1 -17.96 -8.97 9.69
CA MET A 1 -19.19 -8.52 8.99
C MET A 1 -18.95 -8.62 7.48
N LYS A 2 -19.79 -9.31 6.71
CA LYS A 2 -19.66 -9.34 5.24
C LYS A 2 -20.46 -8.16 4.67
N ALA A 3 -19.78 -7.12 4.20
CA ALA A 3 -20.39 -6.06 3.42
C ALA A 3 -20.42 -6.47 1.93
N THR A 4 -21.54 -6.26 1.25
CA THR A 4 -21.68 -6.42 -0.20
C THR A 4 -21.89 -5.05 -0.84
N PRO A 5 -20.82 -4.26 -1.03
CA PRO A 5 -20.95 -2.92 -1.60
C PRO A 5 -21.35 -2.98 -3.07
N ARG A 6 -22.11 -1.98 -3.54
CA ARG A 6 -22.34 -1.78 -4.96
C ARG A 6 -21.07 -1.24 -5.61
N LEU A 7 -20.39 -2.07 -6.41
CA LEU A 7 -19.24 -1.66 -7.20
C LEU A 7 -19.64 -0.57 -8.20
N ARG A 8 -19.01 0.61 -8.07
CA ARG A 8 -19.16 1.73 -9.03
C ARG A 8 -18.13 1.68 -10.15
N MET A 9 -16.97 1.12 -9.88
CA MET A 9 -15.84 1.04 -10.80
C MET A 9 -14.97 -0.16 -10.42
N LEU A 10 -14.38 -0.81 -11.41
CA LEU A 10 -13.45 -1.91 -11.25
C LEU A 10 -12.20 -1.65 -12.09
N SER A 11 -11.02 -1.86 -11.49
CA SER A 11 -9.73 -1.71 -12.15
C SER A 11 -8.75 -2.71 -11.58
N ASN A 12 -7.73 -3.05 -12.38
CA ASN A 12 -6.54 -3.75 -11.94
C ASN A 12 -5.33 -2.80 -11.75
N ASN A 13 -5.54 -1.49 -11.81
CA ASN A 13 -4.52 -0.48 -11.64
C ASN A 13 -4.85 0.41 -10.43
N GLY A 14 -3.99 0.38 -9.41
CA GLY A 14 -4.13 1.16 -8.17
C GLY A 14 -4.26 2.66 -8.42
N ASN A 15 -3.46 3.20 -9.33
CA ASN A 15 -3.42 4.65 -9.57
C ASN A 15 -4.72 5.14 -10.20
N MET A 16 -5.33 4.31 -11.06
CA MET A 16 -6.66 4.59 -11.61
C MET A 16 -7.74 4.61 -10.51
N ILE A 17 -7.65 3.69 -9.54
CA ILE A 17 -8.55 3.66 -8.38
C ILE A 17 -8.32 4.86 -7.47
N LEU A 18 -7.06 5.25 -7.22
CA LEU A 18 -6.71 6.42 -6.44
C LEU A 18 -7.33 7.69 -7.02
N ASN A 19 -7.08 7.96 -8.31
CA ASN A 19 -7.61 9.14 -9.00
C ASN A 19 -9.14 9.15 -9.03
N ALA A 20 -9.78 7.98 -9.20
CA ALA A 20 -11.22 7.88 -9.13
C ALA A 20 -11.76 8.18 -7.71
N THR A 21 -11.03 7.77 -6.68
CA THR A 21 -11.38 8.03 -5.28
C THR A 21 -11.27 9.52 -4.96
N ILE A 22 -10.17 10.17 -5.37
CA ILE A 22 -9.98 11.63 -5.26
C ILE A 22 -11.09 12.37 -6.00
N ALA A 23 -11.51 11.89 -7.17
CA ALA A 23 -12.63 12.44 -7.94
C ALA A 23 -14.03 12.13 -7.36
N GLY A 24 -14.12 11.60 -6.13
CA GLY A 24 -15.39 11.36 -5.42
C GLY A 24 -16.20 10.18 -5.97
N ARG A 25 -15.58 9.21 -6.64
CA ARG A 25 -16.30 8.06 -7.24
C ARG A 25 -16.60 6.94 -6.24
N GLY A 26 -16.18 7.06 -4.98
CA GLY A 26 -16.51 6.12 -3.91
C GLY A 26 -15.41 6.03 -2.86
N ILE A 27 -15.42 4.92 -2.12
CA ILE A 27 -14.38 4.54 -1.14
C ILE A 27 -13.53 3.44 -1.78
N SER A 28 -12.23 3.46 -1.52
CA SER A 28 -11.29 2.42 -1.96
C SER A 28 -10.41 1.93 -0.82
N LEU A 29 -9.84 0.75 -0.99
CA LEU A 29 -8.81 0.19 -0.12
C LEU A 29 -7.52 0.15 -0.94
N LEU A 30 -6.56 0.99 -0.58
CA LEU A 30 -5.30 1.16 -1.29
C LEU A 30 -4.12 1.06 -0.32
N PRO A 31 -2.94 0.60 -0.79
CA PRO A 31 -1.72 0.67 0.00
C PRO A 31 -1.34 2.11 0.33
N THR A 32 -0.77 2.32 1.52
CA THR A 32 -0.37 3.65 1.99
C THR A 32 0.68 4.31 1.11
N PHE A 33 1.63 3.56 0.53
CA PHE A 33 2.62 4.10 -0.39
C PHE A 33 2.03 4.79 -1.63
N GLU A 34 0.78 4.45 -1.99
CA GLU A 34 0.10 5.02 -3.15
C GLU A 34 -0.77 6.21 -2.76
N CYS A 35 -1.45 6.15 -1.61
CA CYS A 35 -2.40 7.17 -1.20
C CYS A 35 -1.86 8.20 -0.19
N HIS A 36 -0.65 8.03 0.38
CA HIS A 36 -0.14 8.90 1.44
C HIS A 36 -0.18 10.39 1.06
N ALA A 37 0.26 10.75 -0.15
CA ALA A 37 0.30 12.15 -0.58
C ALA A 37 -1.09 12.79 -0.63
N ALA A 38 -2.09 12.04 -1.09
CA ALA A 38 -3.48 12.51 -1.17
C ALA A 38 -4.14 12.59 0.22
N ILE A 39 -3.71 11.75 1.17
CA ILE A 39 -4.13 11.86 2.57
C ILE A 39 -3.48 13.10 3.20
N SER A 40 -2.16 13.27 3.04
CA SER A 40 -1.41 14.41 3.57
C SER A 40 -1.91 15.76 3.01
N SER A 41 -2.37 15.80 1.75
CA SER A 41 -2.95 17.00 1.14
C SER A 41 -4.40 17.28 1.54
N GLY A 42 -5.08 16.32 2.18
CA GLY A 42 -6.50 16.40 2.53
C GLY A 42 -7.46 16.10 1.37
N GLU A 43 -6.96 15.67 0.22
CA GLU A 43 -7.79 15.20 -0.90
C GLU A 43 -8.50 13.87 -0.58
N LEU A 44 -7.90 13.06 0.28
CA LEU A 44 -8.47 11.84 0.83
C LEU A 44 -8.50 11.87 2.35
N VAL A 45 -9.51 11.21 2.91
CA VAL A 45 -9.66 11.04 4.36
C VAL A 45 -9.78 9.55 4.67
N PRO A 46 -8.90 9.00 5.53
CA PRO A 46 -9.01 7.63 6.00
C PRO A 46 -10.29 7.40 6.81
N ILE A 47 -10.94 6.25 6.61
CA ILE A 47 -12.18 5.88 7.28
C ILE A 47 -12.11 4.44 7.77
N MET A 48 -13.01 4.06 8.68
CA MET A 48 -13.08 2.70 9.25
C MET A 48 -11.76 2.26 9.93
N LEU A 49 -11.08 3.20 10.59
CA LEU A 49 -9.80 2.98 11.28
C LEU A 49 -9.92 2.04 12.51
N ASP A 50 -11.14 1.80 12.96
CA ASP A 50 -11.50 0.84 14.01
C ASP A 50 -11.53 -0.61 13.51
N HIS A 51 -11.35 -0.83 12.21
CA HIS A 51 -11.35 -2.15 11.59
C HIS A 51 -9.96 -2.55 11.11
N SER A 52 -9.54 -3.77 11.47
CA SER A 52 -8.31 -4.35 10.92
C SER A 52 -8.54 -4.85 9.49
N ILE A 53 -7.60 -4.49 8.62
CA ILE A 53 -7.49 -5.03 7.26
C ILE A 53 -6.40 -6.10 7.23
N ILE A 54 -6.48 -7.01 6.26
CA ILE A 54 -5.43 -8.01 6.05
C ILE A 54 -4.15 -7.28 5.67
N GLN A 55 -3.10 -7.46 6.47
CA GLN A 55 -1.77 -6.99 6.11
C GLN A 55 -1.21 -7.83 4.96
N LEU A 56 -0.73 -7.14 3.93
CA LEU A 56 -0.08 -7.76 2.78
C LEU A 56 1.43 -7.66 2.98
N ASN A 57 2.12 -8.79 2.79
CA ASN A 57 3.58 -8.83 2.81
C ASN A 57 4.14 -8.49 1.42
N LEU A 58 5.26 -7.77 1.39
CA LEU A 58 6.06 -7.57 0.19
C LEU A 58 7.14 -8.65 0.08
N TYR A 59 7.25 -9.29 -1.07
CA TYR A 59 8.22 -10.37 -1.31
C TYR A 59 9.12 -10.05 -2.48
N ALA A 60 10.44 -10.23 -2.29
CA ALA A 60 11.40 -10.28 -3.38
C ALA A 60 11.46 -11.70 -3.96
N LEU A 61 10.86 -11.90 -5.14
CA LEU A 61 10.88 -13.17 -5.83
C LEU A 61 12.03 -13.23 -6.84
N TYR A 62 12.81 -14.32 -6.79
CA TYR A 62 13.88 -14.59 -7.73
C TYR A 62 13.90 -16.08 -8.08
N LEU A 63 14.41 -16.42 -9.26
CA LEU A 63 14.55 -17.82 -9.65
C LEU A 63 15.53 -18.51 -8.72
N SER A 64 15.11 -19.63 -8.13
CA SER A 64 15.99 -20.49 -7.36
C SER A 64 17.05 -21.11 -8.29
N ARG A 65 18.20 -20.43 -8.39
CA ARG A 65 19.40 -20.97 -9.02
C ARG A 65 20.30 -21.50 -7.92
N ARG A 66 21.04 -22.57 -8.22
CA ARG A 66 22.01 -23.19 -7.30
C ARG A 66 22.95 -22.15 -6.67
N HIS A 67 23.26 -21.07 -7.39
CA HIS A 67 24.03 -19.91 -6.90
C HIS A 67 23.28 -18.61 -7.20
N LEU A 68 22.92 -17.85 -6.15
CA LEU A 68 22.38 -16.50 -6.26
C LEU A 68 23.52 -15.53 -6.60
N PRO A 69 23.47 -14.79 -7.73
CA PRO A 69 24.53 -13.83 -8.05
C PRO A 69 24.67 -12.78 -6.95
N VAL A 70 25.91 -12.45 -6.57
CA VAL A 70 26.21 -11.47 -5.49
C VAL A 70 25.50 -10.14 -5.71
N ARG A 71 25.42 -9.64 -6.96
CA ARG A 71 24.71 -8.39 -7.27
C ARG A 71 23.23 -8.45 -6.87
N VAL A 72 22.58 -9.59 -7.07
CA VAL A 72 21.16 -9.77 -6.76
C VAL A 72 20.97 -9.85 -5.26
N ARG A 73 21.83 -10.60 -4.56
CA ARG A 73 21.80 -10.65 -3.09
C ARG A 73 22.00 -9.25 -2.48
N THR A 74 23.02 -8.54 -2.94
CA THR A 74 23.36 -7.18 -2.47
C THR A 74 22.19 -6.22 -2.70
N PHE A 75 21.52 -6.29 -3.86
CA PHE A 75 20.34 -5.47 -4.13
C PHE A 75 19.15 -5.83 -3.22
N ILE A 76 18.90 -7.12 -3.00
CA ILE A 76 17.83 -7.57 -2.08
C ILE A 76 18.12 -7.07 -0.66
N ASP A 77 19.37 -7.18 -0.19
CA ASP A 77 19.77 -6.72 1.14
C ASP A 77 19.56 -5.21 1.30
N PHE A 78 19.98 -4.43 0.29
CA PHE A 78 19.76 -2.99 0.27
C PHE A 78 18.27 -2.62 0.33
N ILE A 79 17.42 -3.24 -0.50
CA ILE A 79 15.99 -2.95 -0.49
C ILE A 79 15.33 -3.39 0.83
N ALA A 80 15.72 -4.55 1.37
CA ALA A 80 15.20 -5.03 2.65
C ALA A 80 15.56 -4.09 3.80
N GLU A 81 16.77 -3.54 3.81
CA GLU A 81 17.20 -2.53 4.78
C GLU A 81 16.39 -1.23 4.62
N GLN A 82 16.25 -0.73 3.40
CA GLN A 82 15.48 0.50 3.12
C GLN A 82 13.98 0.40 3.45
N LEU A 83 13.41 -0.80 3.39
CA LEU A 83 12.01 -1.07 3.71
C LEU A 83 11.80 -1.63 5.11
N SER A 84 12.85 -1.69 5.93
CA SER A 84 12.76 -2.17 7.31
C SER A 84 12.14 -1.10 8.22
N GLY A 85 11.30 -1.53 9.16
CA GLY A 85 10.62 -0.62 10.09
C GLY A 85 9.41 0.08 9.48
N THR A 86 9.13 1.30 9.94
CA THR A 86 8.04 2.13 9.41
C THR A 86 8.53 2.89 8.18
N PRO A 87 7.97 2.62 6.99
CA PRO A 87 8.45 3.24 5.76
C PRO A 87 8.16 4.75 5.76
N PRO A 88 8.91 5.56 5.00
CA PRO A 88 8.81 7.03 5.05
C PRO A 88 7.39 7.57 4.79
N TRP A 89 6.65 6.96 3.87
CA TRP A 89 5.27 7.37 3.56
C TRP A 89 4.28 7.10 4.69
N ASP A 90 4.57 6.16 5.59
CA ASP A 90 3.73 5.87 6.75
C ASP A 90 4.04 6.79 7.94
N GLN A 91 5.23 7.40 7.98
CA GLN A 91 5.62 8.30 9.07
C GLN A 91 4.72 9.54 9.15
N GLU A 92 4.25 10.02 8.01
CA GLU A 92 3.32 11.15 7.91
C GLU A 92 1.87 10.77 8.24
N LEU A 93 1.54 9.48 8.21
CA LEU A 93 0.17 9.00 8.42
C LEU A 93 -0.17 8.84 9.90
N GLY A 94 0.82 8.75 10.80
CA GLY A 94 0.67 8.87 12.25
C GLY A 94 -0.57 8.18 12.85
N GLU A 95 -1.64 8.96 13.07
CA GLU A 95 -2.91 8.53 13.67
C GLU A 95 -3.79 7.66 12.76
N TYR A 96 -3.54 7.66 11.46
CA TYR A 96 -4.30 6.92 10.45
C TYR A 96 -3.79 5.50 10.19
N LEU A 97 -2.66 5.12 10.79
CA LEU A 97 -2.15 3.77 10.65
C LEU A 97 -2.98 2.81 11.53
N PRO A 98 -3.43 1.67 10.97
CA PRO A 98 -4.07 0.64 11.78
C PRO A 98 -3.08 0.13 12.84
N LYS A 99 -3.55 0.03 14.09
CA LYS A 99 -2.78 -0.54 15.21
C LYS A 99 -2.61 -2.05 15.07
#